data_AF-A0A1Q5SI18-F1
#
_entry.id   AF-A0A1Q5SI18-F1
#
_cell.length_a   1.000
_cell.length_b   1.000
_cell.length_c   1.000
_cell.angle_alpha   90.00
_cell.angle_beta   90.00
_cell.angle_gamma   90.00
#
_symmetry.space_group_name_H-M   'P 1'
#
loop_
_entity.id
_entity.type
_entity.pdbx_description
1 polymer ?
#
loop_
_entity_poly.entity_id
_entity_poly.type
_entity_poly.pdbx_seq_one_letter_code
_entity_poly.pdbx_strand_id
1 'polypeptide(L)'
;MADRLSITAAGLAKAVEIKLNGSLLDFVLGNLPGPEARILASIARHYPRAVPNSVAADGAQYSASSTSYTNPRSALRTKDLIRYPEKDHVRAAEWLFAA
;
A
#
# COMPACT_ATOMS: atom_id res chain seq x y z
N MET A 1 18.59 -9.00 -3.27
CA MET A 1 17.65 -9.85 -2.51
C MET A 1 17.28 -11.00 -3.42
N ALA A 2 17.68 -12.22 -3.07
CA ALA A 2 17.39 -13.39 -3.89
C ALA A 2 15.90 -13.72 -3.79
N ASP A 3 15.21 -13.58 -4.92
CA ASP A 3 13.85 -14.06 -5.14
C ASP A 3 13.83 -15.56 -4.88
N ARG A 4 13.19 -15.98 -3.78
CA ARG A 4 13.24 -17.37 -3.29
C ARG A 4 12.16 -18.25 -3.94
N LEU A 5 11.96 -18.09 -5.24
CA LEU A 5 11.23 -19.07 -6.03
C LEU A 5 12.17 -20.26 -6.29
N SER A 6 12.22 -21.21 -5.35
CA SER A 6 12.89 -22.48 -5.58
C SER A 6 11.99 -23.37 -6.44
N ILE A 7 12.40 -23.64 -7.67
CA ILE A 7 11.77 -24.65 -8.51
C ILE A 7 11.94 -26.01 -7.80
N THR A 8 10.84 -26.68 -7.46
CA THR A 8 10.91 -28.04 -6.91
C THR A 8 11.46 -29.00 -7.98
N ALA A 9 11.95 -30.18 -7.59
CA ALA A 9 12.45 -31.18 -8.54
C ALA A 9 11.41 -31.59 -9.62
N ALA A 10 10.13 -31.30 -9.39
CA ALA A 10 9.03 -31.51 -10.33
C ALA A 10 8.77 -30.31 -11.29
N GLY A 11 9.55 -29.24 -11.23
CA GLY A 11 9.36 -28.04 -12.06
C GLY A 11 8.27 -27.08 -11.58
N LEU A 12 7.65 -27.33 -10.42
CA LEU A 12 6.54 -26.53 -9.90
C LEU A 12 7.00 -25.54 -8.83
N ALA A 13 6.55 -24.29 -8.96
CA ALA A 13 6.66 -23.30 -7.90
C ALA A 13 5.68 -23.66 -6.77
N LYS A 14 6.18 -23.83 -5.54
CA LYS A 14 5.34 -24.06 -4.37
C LYS A 14 5.07 -22.72 -3.69
N ALA A 15 3.82 -22.24 -3.78
CA ALA A 15 3.40 -21.10 -2.98
C ALA A 15 3.43 -21.48 -1.49
N VAL A 16 3.99 -20.60 -0.66
CA VAL A 16 3.85 -20.71 0.79
C VAL A 16 2.49 -20.12 1.13
N GLU A 17 1.59 -20.96 1.65
CA GLU A 17 0.28 -20.51 2.11
C GLU A 17 0.47 -19.54 3.29
N ILE A 18 -0.05 -18.32 3.16
CA ILE A 18 -0.09 -17.33 4.24
C ILE A 18 -1.50 -17.36 4.81
N LYS A 19 -1.63 -17.79 6.07
CA LYS A 19 -2.89 -17.67 6.80
C LYS A 19 -3.00 -16.26 7.38
N LEU A 20 -3.93 -15.48 6.84
CA LEU A 20 -4.27 -14.18 7.38
C LEU A 20 -5.23 -14.36 8.56
N ASN A 21 -4.89 -13.77 9.71
CA ASN A 21 -5.75 -13.75 10.90
C ASN A 21 -6.68 -12.51 10.93
N GLY A 22 -6.65 -11.68 9.88
CA GLY A 22 -7.36 -10.40 9.78
C GLY A 22 -7.39 -9.90 8.34
N SER A 23 -7.67 -8.61 8.12
CA SER A 23 -7.71 -8.06 6.75
C SER A 23 -6.30 -7.99 6.14
N LEU A 24 -6.23 -8.14 4.82
CA LEU A 24 -4.96 -7.96 4.10
C LEU A 24 -4.40 -6.54 4.29
N LEU A 25 -5.29 -5.53 4.36
CA LEU A 25 -4.90 -4.16 4.67
C LEU A 25 -4.20 -4.07 6.03
N ASP A 26 -4.74 -4.67 7.09
CA ASP A 26 -4.12 -4.65 8.43
C ASP A 26 -2.76 -5.34 8.44
N PHE A 27 -2.64 -6.48 7.75
CA PHE A 27 -1.37 -7.17 7.59
C PHE A 27 -0.34 -6.28 6.89
N VAL A 28 -0.72 -5.61 5.79
CA VAL A 28 0.17 -4.69 5.08
C VAL A 28 0.56 -3.50 5.95
N LEU A 29 -0.40 -2.86 6.62
CA LEU A 29 -0.15 -1.71 7.50
C LEU A 29 0.83 -2.06 8.63
N GLY A 30 0.71 -3.26 9.21
CA GLY A 30 1.63 -3.76 10.24
C GLY A 30 3.05 -4.05 9.76
N ASN A 31 3.28 -4.18 8.46
CA ASN A 31 4.58 -4.48 7.85
C ASN A 31 5.22 -3.27 7.13
N LEU A 32 4.57 -2.09 7.14
CA LEU A 32 5.09 -0.89 6.53
C LEU A 32 5.84 0.01 7.54
N PRO A 33 6.84 0.78 7.09
CA PRO A 33 7.43 1.85 7.91
C PRO A 33 6.37 2.85 8.39
N GLY A 34 6.55 3.42 9.58
CA GLY A 34 5.54 4.26 10.24
C GLY A 34 4.93 5.40 9.39
N PRO A 35 5.71 6.17 8.60
CA PRO A 35 5.14 7.17 7.69
C PRO A 35 4.31 6.57 6.55
N GLU A 36 4.78 5.48 5.95
CA GLU A 36 4.06 4.78 4.86
C GLU A 36 2.75 4.18 5.37
N ALA A 37 2.77 3.51 6.52
CA ALA A 37 1.58 2.93 7.14
C ALA A 37 0.53 4.02 7.42
N ARG A 38 0.93 5.16 8.00
CA ARG A 38 0.01 6.28 8.28
C ARG A 38 -0.63 6.86 7.03
N ILE A 39 0.16 7.07 5.97
CA ILE A 39 -0.35 7.61 4.71
C ILE A 39 -1.28 6.60 4.02
N LEU A 40 -0.91 5.32 3.97
CA LEU A 40 -1.76 4.28 3.39
C LEU A 40 -3.08 4.15 4.17
N ALA A 41 -3.04 4.18 5.50
CA ALA A 41 -4.24 4.14 6.34
C ALA A 41 -5.15 5.35 6.07
N SER A 42 -4.60 6.56 5.92
CA SER A 42 -5.37 7.75 5.54
C SER A 42 -6.07 7.57 4.20
N ILE A 43 -5.36 7.11 3.17
CA ILE A 43 -5.91 6.89 1.83
C ILE A 43 -6.97 5.77 1.83
N ALA A 44 -6.70 4.66 2.53
CA ALA A 44 -7.55 3.48 2.57
C ALA A 44 -8.96 3.76 3.14
N ARG A 45 -9.10 4.72 4.06
CA ARG A 45 -10.41 5.15 4.61
C ARG A 45 -11.38 5.66 3.56
N HIS A 46 -10.89 6.09 2.40
CA HIS A 46 -11.70 6.61 1.31
C HIS A 46 -12.01 5.57 0.22
N TYR A 47 -11.40 4.39 0.28
CA TYR A 47 -11.65 3.32 -0.68
C TYR A 47 -13.15 2.95 -0.71
N PRO A 48 -13.77 2.74 -1.90
CA PRO A 48 -13.18 2.59 -3.24
C PRO A 48 -12.97 3.91 -4.02
N ARG A 49 -13.19 5.07 -3.40
CA ARG A 49 -13.07 6.37 -4.06
C ARG A 49 -11.63 6.86 -4.07
N ALA A 50 -11.29 7.63 -5.09
CA ALA A 50 -10.10 8.46 -5.07
C ALA A 50 -10.31 9.63 -4.10
N VAL A 51 -9.23 10.14 -3.52
CA VAL A 51 -9.24 11.28 -2.61
C VAL A 51 -8.21 12.31 -3.07
N PRO A 52 -8.48 13.62 -2.92
CA PRO A 52 -7.48 14.64 -3.19
C PRO A 52 -6.21 14.40 -2.38
N ASN A 53 -5.06 14.64 -3.00
CA ASN A 53 -3.76 14.43 -2.38
C ASN A 53 -3.58 15.26 -1.09
N SER A 54 -4.16 16.46 -1.04
CA SER A 54 -4.16 17.32 0.16
C SER A 54 -4.92 16.69 1.32
N VAL A 55 -6.09 16.10 1.06
CA VAL A 55 -6.92 15.43 2.07
C VAL A 55 -6.22 14.17 2.58
N ALA A 56 -5.60 13.39 1.69
CA ALA A 56 -4.81 12.22 2.09
C ALA A 56 -3.63 12.60 3.01
N ALA A 57 -2.93 13.70 2.70
CA ALA A 57 -1.84 14.22 3.51
C ALA A 57 -2.31 14.70 4.88
N ASP A 58 -3.40 15.47 4.91
CA ASP A 58 -3.98 16.01 6.14
C ASP A 58 -4.43 14.90 7.10
N GLY A 59 -5.12 13.87 6.58
CA GLY A 59 -5.52 12.70 7.37
C GLY A 59 -4.34 11.87 7.89
N ALA A 60 -3.14 12.04 7.31
CA ALA A 60 -1.89 11.44 7.76
C ALA A 60 -1.04 12.40 8.62
N GLN A 61 -1.54 13.59 8.92
CA GLN A 61 -0.88 14.65 9.68
C GLN A 61 0.40 15.17 9.00
N TYR A 62 0.35 15.35 7.68
CA TYR A 62 1.42 15.93 6.89
C TYR A 62 0.93 17.05 5.98
N SER A 63 1.84 17.94 5.59
CA SER A 63 1.63 18.81 4.44
C SER A 63 1.85 18.03 3.13
N ALA A 64 0.95 18.21 2.16
CA ALA A 64 1.00 17.57 0.85
C ALA A 64 2.26 17.90 0.03
N SER A 65 2.91 19.04 0.30
CA SER A 65 4.15 19.46 -0.36
C SER A 65 5.42 19.06 0.40
N SER A 66 5.29 18.56 1.63
CA SER A 66 6.45 18.19 2.45
C SER A 66 7.15 16.94 1.91
N THR A 67 8.49 16.93 1.97
CA THR A 67 9.30 15.74 1.62
C THR A 67 8.97 14.53 2.49
N SER A 68 8.58 14.77 3.75
CA SER A 68 8.13 13.75 4.69
C SER A 68 6.81 13.07 4.29
N TYR A 69 6.04 13.67 3.38
CA TYR A 69 4.85 13.07 2.76
C TYR A 69 5.13 12.54 1.37
N THR A 70 5.81 13.33 0.53
CA THR A 70 6.02 12.99 -0.88
C THR A 70 6.91 11.77 -1.03
N ASN A 71 7.94 11.60 -0.20
CA ASN A 71 8.82 10.43 -0.26
C ASN A 71 8.09 9.13 0.10
N PRO A 72 7.43 9.00 1.28
CA PRO A 72 6.74 7.76 1.62
C PRO A 72 5.54 7.48 0.69
N ARG A 73 4.80 8.52 0.24
CA ARG A 73 3.74 8.35 -0.76
C ARG A 73 4.30 7.78 -2.07
N SER A 74 5.45 8.27 -2.53
CA SER A 74 6.08 7.76 -3.75
C SER A 74 6.54 6.31 -3.56
N ALA A 75 7.07 5.96 -2.39
CA ALA A 75 7.41 4.58 -2.06
C ALA A 75 6.18 3.64 -2.06
N LEU A 76 5.04 4.08 -1.51
CA LEU A 76 3.77 3.35 -1.58
C LEU A 76 3.33 3.11 -3.03
N ARG A 77 3.53 4.09 -3.92
CA ARG A 77 3.23 3.93 -5.36
C ARG A 77 4.14 2.89 -6.01
N THR A 78 5.43 2.89 -5.69
CA THR A 78 6.40 1.90 -6.17
C THR A 78 6.09 0.49 -5.67
N LYS A 79 5.54 0.35 -4.46
CA LYS A 79 5.06 -0.92 -3.88
C LYS A 79 3.70 -1.39 -4.44
N ASP A 80 3.14 -0.64 -5.40
CA ASP A 80 1.81 -0.87 -5.98
C ASP A 80 0.65 -0.89 -4.97
N LEU A 81 0.82 -0.19 -3.84
CA LEU A 81 -0.17 -0.08 -2.76
C LEU A 81 -1.16 1.07 -2.97
N ILE A 82 -0.79 2.04 -3.82
CA ILE A 82 -1.63 3.17 -4.20
C ILE A 82 -1.52 3.42 -5.71
N ARG A 83 -2.51 4.12 -6.28
CA ARG A 83 -2.50 4.61 -7.66
C ARG A 83 -2.94 6.08 -7.72
N TYR A 84 -2.63 6.72 -8.84
CA TYR A 84 -3.06 8.09 -9.16
C TYR A 84 -4.07 8.01 -10.30
N PRO A 85 -5.37 7.87 -10.00
CA PRO A 85 -6.40 7.69 -11.03
C PRO A 85 -6.59 8.94 -11.89
N GLU A 86 -6.32 10.12 -11.33
CA GLU A 86 -6.37 11.41 -12.00
C GLU A 86 -5.34 12.37 -11.37
N LYS A 87 -5.18 13.56 -11.95
CA LYS A 87 -4.24 14.57 -11.44
C LYS A 87 -4.60 14.95 -9.99
N ASP A 88 -3.59 15.01 -9.14
CA ASP A 88 -3.68 15.40 -7.73
C ASP A 88 -4.65 14.56 -6.88
N HIS A 89 -4.99 13.35 -7.33
CA HIS A 89 -5.78 12.39 -6.57
C HIS A 89 -5.03 11.09 -6.37
N VAL A 90 -5.33 10.43 -5.25
CA VAL A 90 -4.73 9.17 -4.86
C VAL A 90 -5.81 8.18 -4.43
N ARG A 91 -5.61 6.90 -4.72
CA ARG A 91 -6.50 5.82 -4.32
C ARG A 91 -5.69 4.61 -3.86
N ALA A 92 -6.17 3.89 -2.84
CA ALA A 92 -5.59 2.62 -2.43
C ALA A 92 -5.78 1.55 -3.53
N ALA A 93 -4.86 0.60 -3.60
CA ALA A 93 -4.97 -0.51 -4.54
C ALA A 93 -6.14 -1.44 -4.17
N GLU A 94 -6.92 -1.84 -5.17
CA GLU A 94 -8.11 -2.68 -5.01
C GLU A 94 -7.83 -4.03 -4.36
N TRP A 95 -6.69 -4.63 -4.68
CA TRP A 95 -6.29 -5.94 -4.15
C TRP A 95 -6.11 -5.94 -2.63
N LEU A 96 -5.92 -4.78 -1.99
CA LEU A 96 -5.87 -4.67 -0.52
C LEU A 96 -7.22 -4.99 0.16
N PHE A 97 -8.31 -4.96 -0.62
CA PHE A 97 -9.69 -5.14 -0.15
C PHE A 97 -10.39 -6.31 -0.83
N ALA A 98 -9.71 -7.04 -1.72
CA ALA A 98 -10.26 -8.25 -2.33
C ALA A 98 -10.38 -9.34 -1.25
N ALA A 99 -11.60 -9.86 -1.09
CA ALA A 99 -11.92 -10.98 -0.21
C ALA A 99 -11.77 -12.32 -0.95
#